data_AF-A0A2E5Q4J0-F1
#
_entry.id   AF-A0A2E5Q4J0-F1
#
_cell.length_a   1.000
_cell.length_b   1.000
_cell.length_c   1.000
_cell.angle_alpha   90.00
_cell.angle_beta   90.00
_cell.angle_gamma   90.00
#
_symmetry.space_group_name_H-M   'P 1'
#
loop_
_entity.id
_entity.type
_entity.pdbx_description
1 polymer ?
#
loop_
_entity_poly.entity_id
_entity_poly.type
_entity_poly.pdbx_seq_one_letter_code
_entity_poly.pdbx_strand_id
1 'polypeptide(L)'
;MFDVGFSEVVIIAIIALVILGPERLPKVARTLGFWVGKARRMVADVKTDIDREMRESELADLRKLGDEITDVKDEIEKTGSDAADDSSLMSVADSIRESAEDIQSTVKDVAEVAEARAQDSTQDNAEESPAGTDPSMAPEKQAAT
;
A
#
# COMPACT_ATOMS: atom_id res chain seq x y z
N MET A 1 6.73 -12.80 10.39
CA MET A 1 5.49 -12.23 9.83
C MET A 1 5.72 -11.55 8.46
N PHE A 2 6.50 -12.18 7.57
CA PHE A 2 6.64 -11.81 6.16
C PHE A 2 6.49 -13.09 5.33
N ASP A 3 5.26 -13.60 5.26
CA ASP A 3 4.93 -14.74 4.41
C ASP A 3 4.66 -14.19 3.00
N VAL A 4 5.71 -13.67 2.35
CA VAL A 4 5.63 -13.24 0.95
C VAL A 4 5.86 -14.47 0.09
N GLY A 5 4.78 -15.16 -0.22
CA GLY A 5 4.78 -16.29 -1.12
C GLY A 5 5.07 -15.88 -2.56
N PHE A 6 5.34 -16.87 -3.41
CA PHE A 6 5.50 -16.64 -4.85
C PHE A 6 4.25 -15.97 -5.45
N SER A 7 3.07 -16.29 -4.93
CA SER A 7 1.78 -15.66 -5.25
C SER A 7 1.76 -14.15 -5.01
N GLU A 8 2.17 -13.69 -3.81
CA GLU A 8 2.21 -12.28 -3.47
C GLU A 8 3.17 -11.51 -4.39
N VAL A 9 4.34 -12.08 -4.69
CA VAL A 9 5.32 -11.45 -5.59
C VAL A 9 4.72 -11.23 -6.99
N VAL A 10 3.98 -12.20 -7.51
CA VAL A 10 3.31 -12.09 -8.82
C VAL A 10 2.23 -11.00 -8.80
N ILE A 11 1.42 -10.93 -7.74
CA ILE A 11 0.39 -9.89 -7.59
C ILE A 11 1.03 -8.49 -7.57
N ILE A 12 2.08 -8.31 -6.77
CA ILE A 12 2.81 -7.04 -6.69
C ILE A 12 3.44 -6.69 -8.04
N ALA A 13 3.99 -7.68 -8.77
CA ALA A 13 4.54 -7.46 -10.10
C ALA A 13 3.45 -6.97 -11.08
N ILE A 14 2.26 -7.55 -11.06
CA ILE A 14 1.13 -7.10 -11.90
C ILE A 14 0.74 -5.66 -11.55
N ILE A 15 0.57 -5.34 -10.27
CA ILE A 15 0.22 -3.99 -9.82
C ILE A 15 1.30 -2.99 -10.25
N ALA A 16 2.58 -3.34 -10.09
CA ALA A 16 3.69 -2.51 -10.52
C ALA A 16 3.70 -2.30 -12.05
N LEU A 17 3.33 -3.31 -12.84
CA LEU A 17 3.19 -3.17 -14.30
C LEU A 17 2.06 -2.21 -14.68
N VAL A 18 0.96 -2.17 -13.94
CA VAL A 18 -0.16 -1.25 -14.21
C VAL A 18 0.19 0.19 -13.83
N ILE A 19 0.78 0.40 -12.65
CA ILE A 19 1.08 1.74 -12.12
C ILE A 19 2.26 2.37 -12.87
N LEU A 20 3.36 1.63 -12.97
CA LEU A 20 4.60 2.13 -13.55
C LEU A 20 4.63 1.92 -15.07
N GLY A 21 3.93 0.90 -15.58
CA GLY A 21 3.97 0.51 -16.97
C GLY A 21 5.03 -0.57 -17.26
N PRO A 22 4.75 -1.54 -18.17
CA PRO A 22 5.66 -2.62 -18.51
C PRO A 22 7.00 -2.16 -19.11
N GLU A 23 7.03 -0.97 -19.73
CA GLU A 23 8.25 -0.43 -20.32
C GLU A 23 9.18 0.26 -19.30
N ARG A 24 8.64 0.67 -18.15
CA ARG A 24 9.36 1.48 -17.15
C ARG A 24 9.91 0.65 -16.00
N LEU A 25 9.19 -0.40 -15.59
CA LEU A 25 9.64 -1.38 -14.59
C LEU A 25 11.04 -1.97 -14.89
N PRO A 26 11.34 -2.45 -16.11
CA PRO A 26 12.68 -2.98 -16.42
C PRO A 26 13.77 -1.92 -16.40
N LYS A 27 13.44 -0.65 -16.69
CA LYS A 27 14.40 0.46 -16.60
C LYS A 27 14.77 0.73 -15.13
N VAL A 28 13.77 0.82 -14.25
CA VAL A 28 13.99 1.03 -12.80
C VAL A 28 14.72 -0.15 -12.17
N ALA A 29 14.33 -1.39 -12.50
CA ALA A 29 15.01 -2.58 -12.00
C ALA A 29 16.49 -2.64 -12.42
N ARG A 30 16.82 -2.23 -13.67
CA ARG A 30 18.21 -2.11 -14.13
C ARG A 30 18.98 -1.05 -13.37
N THR A 31 18.38 0.12 -13.12
CA THR A 31 19.03 1.18 -12.34
C THR A 31 19.26 0.73 -10.91
N LEU A 32 18.23 0.25 -10.20
CA LEU A 32 18.37 -0.27 -8.84
C LEU A 32 19.39 -1.42 -8.77
N GLY A 33 19.35 -2.34 -9.73
CA GLY A 33 20.30 -3.45 -9.82
C GLY A 33 21.75 -2.99 -10.01
N PHE A 34 21.99 -1.93 -10.80
CA PHE A 34 23.32 -1.35 -10.94
C PHE A 34 23.82 -0.74 -9.62
N TRP A 35 22.98 0.01 -8.92
CA TRP A 35 23.34 0.63 -7.64
C TRP A 35 23.59 -0.40 -6.56
N VAL A 36 22.68 -1.37 -6.41
CA VAL A 36 22.83 -2.49 -5.46
C VAL A 36 24.06 -3.33 -5.81
N GLY A 37 24.29 -3.60 -7.10
CA GLY A 37 25.46 -4.35 -7.55
C GLY A 37 26.78 -3.64 -7.24
N LYS A 38 26.82 -2.31 -7.45
CA LYS A 38 27.97 -1.47 -7.10
C LYS A 38 28.22 -1.42 -5.59
N ALA A 39 27.17 -1.24 -4.79
CA ALA A 39 27.26 -1.27 -3.34
C ALA A 39 27.76 -2.63 -2.83
N ARG A 40 27.18 -3.73 -3.35
CA ARG A 40 27.60 -5.09 -3.01
C ARG A 40 29.06 -5.35 -3.34
N ARG A 41 29.55 -4.83 -4.47
CA ARG A 41 30.96 -4.91 -4.85
C ARG A 41 31.86 -4.16 -3.88
N MET A 42 31.51 -2.92 -3.54
CA MET A 42 32.25 -2.11 -2.57
C MET A 42 32.31 -2.78 -1.19
N VAL A 43 31.19 -3.34 -0.72
CA VAL A 43 31.16 -4.10 0.54
C VAL A 43 32.03 -5.36 0.46
N ALA A 44 32.05 -6.06 -0.69
CA ALA A 44 32.90 -7.24 -0.88
C ALA A 44 34.39 -6.88 -0.91
N ASP A 45 34.76 -5.77 -1.52
CA ASP A 45 36.15 -5.27 -1.56
C ASP A 45 36.60 -4.86 -0.14
N VAL A 46 35.78 -4.07 0.57
CA VAL A 46 36.02 -3.70 1.97
C VAL A 46 36.09 -4.93 2.87
N LYS A 47 35.20 -5.91 2.73
CA LYS A 47 35.27 -7.17 3.47
C LYS A 47 36.59 -7.91 3.19
N THR A 48 37.09 -7.89 1.96
CA THR A 48 38.35 -8.55 1.59
C THR A 48 39.56 -7.83 2.19
N ASP A 49 39.54 -6.50 2.23
CA ASP A 49 40.59 -5.69 2.86
C ASP A 49 40.57 -5.85 4.39
N ILE A 50 39.38 -5.82 4.99
CA ILE A 50 39.12 -6.12 6.39
C ILE A 50 39.59 -7.54 6.72
N ASP A 51 39.19 -8.59 6.00
CA ASP A 51 39.62 -9.98 6.25
C ASP A 51 41.16 -10.15 6.14
N ARG A 52 41.83 -9.25 5.42
CA ARG A 52 43.29 -9.25 5.24
C ARG A 52 44.03 -8.54 6.37
N GLU A 53 43.40 -7.55 7.01
CA GLU A 53 43.93 -6.78 8.15
C GLU A 53 43.46 -7.35 9.52
N MET A 54 42.27 -7.95 9.58
CA MET A 54 41.58 -8.47 10.79
C MET A 54 42.17 -9.74 11.40
N ARG A 55 43.27 -10.29 10.87
CA ARG A 55 43.80 -11.54 11.44
C ARG A 55 44.28 -11.41 12.88
N GLU A 56 44.49 -10.21 13.43
CA GLU A 56 45.04 -10.11 14.79
C GLU A 56 44.42 -9.05 15.75
N SER A 57 43.73 -7.98 15.30
CA SER A 57 43.37 -6.88 16.24
C SER A 57 41.88 -6.53 16.43
N GLU A 58 40.96 -6.90 15.52
CA GLU A 58 39.59 -6.35 15.54
C GLU A 58 38.47 -7.35 15.90
N LEU A 59 38.80 -8.63 16.14
CA LEU A 59 37.83 -9.63 16.61
C LEU A 59 37.22 -9.27 17.99
N ALA A 60 37.90 -8.45 18.77
CA ALA A 60 37.43 -7.95 20.06
C ALA A 60 36.37 -6.84 19.91
N ASP A 61 36.53 -5.96 18.93
CA ASP A 61 35.64 -4.81 18.73
C ASP A 61 34.35 -5.23 18.01
N LEU A 62 34.40 -6.15 17.04
CA LEU A 62 33.19 -6.72 16.45
C LEU A 62 32.37 -7.55 17.44
N ARG A 63 33.01 -8.23 18.40
CA ARG A 63 32.29 -8.92 19.48
C ARG A 63 31.57 -7.93 20.39
N LYS A 64 32.20 -6.81 20.75
CA LYS A 64 31.57 -5.75 21.53
C LYS A 64 30.34 -5.14 20.84
N LEU A 65 30.42 -4.85 19.54
CA LEU A 65 29.27 -4.34 18.79
C LEU A 65 28.14 -5.39 18.70
N GLY A 66 28.50 -6.67 18.53
CA GLY A 66 27.53 -7.77 18.52
C GLY A 66 26.81 -7.94 19.86
N ASP A 67 27.55 -7.82 20.97
CA ASP A 67 27.00 -7.92 22.33
C ASP A 67 26.08 -6.72 22.62
N GLU A 68 26.48 -5.49 22.27
CA GLU A 68 25.66 -4.28 22.49
C GLU A 68 24.35 -4.32 21.68
N ILE A 69 24.37 -4.86 20.46
CA ILE A 69 23.15 -5.07 19.65
C ILE A 69 22.26 -6.16 20.26
N THR A 70 22.86 -7.20 20.85
CA THR A 70 22.12 -8.29 21.50
C THR A 70 21.45 -7.82 22.77
N ASP A 71 22.15 -7.03 23.59
CA ASP A 71 21.60 -6.43 24.81
C ASP A 71 20.41 -5.49 24.50
N VAL A 72 20.54 -4.66 23.46
CA VAL A 72 19.44 -3.78 23.00
C VAL A 72 18.25 -4.61 22.49
N LYS A 73 18.51 -5.71 21.79
CA LYS A 73 17.45 -6.61 21.32
C LYS A 73 16.71 -7.26 22.50
N ASP A 74 17.44 -7.74 23.51
CA ASP A 74 16.85 -8.36 24.69
C ASP A 74 16.06 -7.35 25.55
N GLU A 75 16.52 -6.10 25.63
CA GLU A 75 15.80 -5.02 26.30
C GLU A 75 14.52 -4.60 25.55
N ILE A 76 14.55 -4.58 24.22
CA ILE A 76 13.38 -4.35 23.36
C ILE A 76 12.41 -5.53 23.42
N GLU A 77 12.90 -6.77 23.46
CA GLU A 77 12.07 -7.98 23.54
C GLU A 77 11.41 -8.08 24.92
N LYS A 78 12.10 -7.66 25.98
CA LYS A 78 11.56 -7.59 27.35
C LYS A 78 10.55 -6.46 27.53
N THR A 79 10.87 -5.24 27.06
CA THR A 79 9.95 -4.10 27.06
C THR A 79 8.76 -4.34 26.12
N GLY A 80 9.01 -5.00 24.99
CA GLY A 80 8.01 -5.41 24.02
C GLY A 80 7.12 -6.52 24.54
N SER A 81 7.64 -7.45 25.35
CA SER A 81 6.83 -8.48 26.03
C SER A 81 5.97 -7.90 27.15
N ASP A 82 6.50 -6.96 27.94
CA ASP A 82 5.74 -6.20 28.95
C ASP A 82 4.65 -5.30 28.31
N ALA A 83 4.88 -4.83 27.08
CA ALA A 83 3.89 -4.10 26.26
C ALA A 83 2.98 -5.02 25.42
N ALA A 84 3.34 -6.29 25.26
CA ALA A 84 2.60 -7.32 24.53
C ALA A 84 1.78 -8.23 25.45
N ASP A 85 1.54 -7.84 26.71
CA ASP A 85 0.46 -8.36 27.56
C ASP A 85 -0.92 -7.89 27.03
N ASP A 86 -1.21 -8.29 25.78
CA ASP A 86 -2.40 -8.93 25.18
C ASP A 86 -3.80 -8.70 25.79
N SER A 87 -4.06 -7.57 26.44
CA SER A 87 -5.37 -7.26 27.05
C SER A 87 -5.96 -5.95 26.52
N SER A 88 -5.11 -4.97 26.20
CA SER A 88 -5.51 -3.69 25.62
C SER A 88 -5.79 -3.78 24.12
N LEU A 89 -5.10 -4.66 23.39
CA LEU A 89 -5.30 -4.82 21.95
C LEU A 89 -6.52 -5.68 21.62
N MET A 90 -6.79 -6.71 22.43
CA MET A 90 -7.98 -7.57 22.30
C MET A 90 -9.26 -6.75 22.52
N SER A 91 -9.29 -5.91 23.56
CA SER A 91 -10.46 -5.05 23.88
C SER A 91 -10.72 -3.96 22.85
N VAL A 92 -9.68 -3.43 22.20
CA VAL A 92 -9.82 -2.49 21.08
C VAL A 92 -10.32 -3.22 19.82
N ALA A 93 -9.82 -4.43 19.55
CA ALA A 93 -10.28 -5.24 18.43
C ALA A 93 -11.76 -5.64 18.57
N ASP A 94 -12.20 -6.01 19.77
CA ASP A 94 -13.62 -6.32 20.07
C ASP A 94 -14.51 -5.08 19.90
N SER A 95 -14.08 -3.91 20.39
CA SER A 95 -14.84 -2.65 20.25
C SER A 95 -15.01 -2.21 18.78
N ILE A 96 -13.98 -2.45 17.95
CA ILE A 96 -14.03 -2.14 16.50
C ILE A 96 -14.97 -3.12 15.78
N ARG A 97 -14.99 -4.39 16.18
CA ARG A 97 -15.85 -5.40 15.58
C ARG A 97 -17.32 -5.15 15.89
N GLU A 98 -17.65 -4.83 17.13
CA GLU A 98 -19.00 -4.49 17.58
C GLU A 98 -19.52 -3.24 16.85
N SER A 99 -18.67 -2.19 16.74
CA SER A 99 -19.01 -0.97 15.99
C SER A 99 -19.23 -1.24 14.49
N ALA A 100 -18.48 -2.17 13.89
CA ALA A 100 -18.65 -2.53 12.49
C ALA A 100 -19.95 -3.31 12.23
N GLU A 101 -20.36 -4.17 13.16
CA GLU A 101 -21.62 -4.92 13.09
C GLU A 101 -22.84 -3.98 13.26
N ASP A 102 -22.76 -2.98 14.14
CA ASP A 102 -23.79 -1.95 14.31
C ASP A 102 -23.93 -1.01 13.11
N ILE A 103 -22.83 -0.66 12.46
CA ILE A 103 -22.87 0.11 11.22
C ILE A 103 -23.47 -0.74 10.09
N GLN A 104 -23.14 -2.03 10.03
CA GLN A 104 -23.65 -2.91 8.98
C GLN A 104 -25.15 -3.17 9.14
N SER A 105 -25.66 -3.31 10.36
CA SER A 105 -27.11 -3.42 10.63
C SER A 105 -27.84 -2.12 10.27
N THR A 106 -27.30 -0.97 10.66
CA THR A 106 -27.87 0.34 10.31
C THR A 106 -27.88 0.59 8.81
N VAL A 107 -26.82 0.19 8.09
CA VAL A 107 -26.77 0.31 6.62
C VAL A 107 -27.77 -0.64 5.96
N LYS A 108 -27.99 -1.83 6.53
CA LYS A 108 -28.98 -2.78 6.03
C LYS A 108 -30.41 -2.29 6.26
N ASP A 109 -30.70 -1.71 7.42
CA ASP A 109 -31.99 -1.09 7.72
C ASP A 109 -32.25 0.14 6.83
N VAL A 110 -31.23 0.95 6.55
CA VAL A 110 -31.33 2.08 5.61
C VAL A 110 -31.52 1.60 4.17
N ALA A 111 -30.86 0.51 3.77
CA ALA A 111 -31.05 -0.10 2.45
C ALA A 111 -32.46 -0.68 2.28
N GLU A 112 -32.99 -1.34 3.32
CA GLU A 112 -34.34 -1.91 3.31
C GLU A 112 -35.43 -0.81 3.32
N VAL A 113 -35.20 0.30 4.05
CA VAL A 113 -36.08 1.49 4.01
C VAL A 113 -35.99 2.23 2.67
N ALA A 114 -34.85 2.21 1.99
CA ALA A 114 -34.68 2.77 0.65
C ALA A 114 -35.36 1.91 -0.44
N GLU A 115 -35.29 0.59 -0.32
CA GLU A 115 -35.99 -0.34 -1.21
C GLU A 115 -37.51 -0.30 -1.02
N ALA A 116 -38.00 -0.10 0.22
CA ALA A 116 -39.42 0.09 0.50
C ALA A 116 -39.97 1.43 -0.07
N ARG A 117 -39.16 2.49 -0.09
CA ARG A 117 -39.54 3.78 -0.72
C ARG A 117 -39.51 3.73 -2.25
N ALA A 118 -38.77 2.82 -2.86
CA ALA A 118 -38.68 2.69 -4.32
C ALA A 118 -39.93 2.07 -4.97
N GLN A 119 -40.87 1.51 -4.19
CA GLN A 119 -42.13 0.96 -4.71
C GLN A 119 -43.32 1.93 -4.65
N ASP A 120 -43.18 3.12 -4.06
CA ASP A 120 -44.24 4.14 -3.96
C ASP A 120 -44.12 5.26 -5.02
N SER A 121 -43.15 5.17 -5.94
CA SER A 121 -42.90 6.19 -6.98
C SER A 121 -43.28 5.71 -8.40
N THR A 122 -44.37 4.97 -8.54
CA THR A 122 -45.01 4.65 -9.83
C THR A 122 -46.35 5.39 -10.00
N GLN A 123 -46.34 6.71 -9.87
CA GLN A 123 -47.30 7.57 -10.57
C GLN A 123 -46.73 8.98 -10.61
N ASP A 124 -46.00 9.29 -11.69
CA ASP A 124 -46.14 10.54 -12.46
C ASP A 124 -44.90 10.73 -13.34
N ASN A 125 -44.81 9.96 -14.44
CA ASN A 125 -44.18 10.47 -15.65
C ASN A 125 -44.57 9.59 -16.84
N ALA A 126 -45.68 9.97 -17.51
CA ALA A 126 -46.00 9.50 -18.84
C ALA A 126 -46.26 10.75 -19.71
N GLU A 127 -45.64 10.72 -20.91
CA GLU A 127 -45.82 11.64 -22.04
C GLU A 127 -45.07 12.98 -21.89
N GLU A 128 -44.11 13.36 -22.73
CA GLU A 128 -44.12 13.24 -24.19
C GLU A 128 -42.70 13.18 -24.80
N SER A 129 -42.60 12.37 -25.86
CA SER A 129 -41.42 11.98 -26.63
C SER A 129 -41.04 13.05 -27.68
N PRO A 130 -39.84 12.96 -28.31
CA PRO A 130 -39.20 14.02 -29.09
C PRO A 130 -39.49 13.92 -30.59
N ALA A 131 -39.26 15.01 -31.33
CA ALA A 131 -38.58 15.04 -32.66
C ALA A 131 -38.98 16.29 -33.47
N GLY A 132 -37.99 16.88 -34.14
CA GLY A 132 -38.20 17.37 -35.50
C GLY A 132 -37.73 18.79 -35.81
N THR A 133 -36.72 18.82 -36.69
CA THR A 133 -36.52 19.82 -37.77
C THR A 133 -35.57 20.99 -37.48
N ASP A 134 -34.26 20.73 -37.59
CA ASP A 134 -33.37 21.09 -38.73
C ASP A 134 -33.40 22.54 -39.31
N PRO A 135 -32.43 22.97 -40.15
CA PRO A 135 -31.33 23.85 -39.74
C PRO A 135 -31.24 25.10 -40.67
N SER A 136 -31.13 26.32 -40.15
CA SER A 136 -30.88 27.46 -41.06
C SER A 136 -30.35 28.69 -40.34
N MET A 137 -29.05 28.90 -40.40
CA MET A 137 -28.41 29.99 -41.14
C MET A 137 -26.94 30.11 -40.73
N ALA A 138 -26.09 30.07 -41.75
CA ALA A 138 -24.65 30.15 -41.67
C ALA A 138 -24.18 31.64 -41.65
N PRO A 139 -22.89 31.96 -41.80
CA PRO A 139 -22.13 32.82 -40.88
C PRO A 139 -21.81 34.20 -41.47
N GLU A 140 -21.44 35.19 -40.65
CA GLU A 140 -20.70 36.34 -41.18
C GLU A 140 -19.72 36.98 -40.18
N LYS A 141 -18.56 37.32 -40.74
CA LYS A 141 -17.35 37.84 -40.10
C LYS A 141 -17.42 39.35 -39.82
N GLN A 142 -16.35 39.84 -39.19
CA GLN A 142 -15.82 41.22 -39.17
C GLN A 142 -16.44 42.10 -38.07
N ALA A 143 -15.80 43.06 -37.43
CA ALA A 143 -14.42 43.51 -37.23
C ALA A 143 -14.54 44.75 -36.31
N ALA A 144 -13.46 45.13 -35.62
CA ALA A 144 -13.17 46.50 -35.15
C ALA A 144 -14.15 47.22 -34.20
N THR A 145 -13.74 47.43 -32.95
CA THR A 145 -13.14 48.67 -32.42
C THR A 145 -12.97 48.54 -30.91
#